data_AF-A0AAU0URC1-F1
#
_entry.id   AF-A0AAU0URC1-F1
#
_cell.length_a   1.000
_cell.length_b   1.000
_cell.length_c   1.000
_cell.angle_alpha   90.00
_cell.angle_beta   90.00
_cell.angle_gamma   90.00
#
_symmetry.space_group_name_H-M   'P 1'
#
loop_
_entity.id
_entity.type
_entity.pdbx_description
1 polymer ?
#
loop_
_entity_poly.entity_id
_entity_poly.type
_entity_poly.pdbx_seq_one_letter_code
_entity_poly.pdbx_strand_id
1 'polypeptide(L)' 'MADVNLIFQLAALGIVMSILFKYLKQSERDEIAYLTLLAGLAVAVLWVLPVIADLFREVKSVFQLY' A
#
# COMPACT_ATOMS: atom_id res chain seq x y z
N MET A 1 1.77 6.57 19.44
CA MET A 1 2.96 6.08 18.69
C MET A 1 2.57 5.18 17.51
N ALA A 2 1.34 5.26 16.97
CA ALA A 2 0.82 4.28 16.02
C ALA A 2 0.73 4.76 14.55
N ASP A 3 0.88 6.04 14.25
CA ASP A 3 0.55 6.56 12.91
C ASP A 3 1.68 6.47 11.87
N VAL A 4 2.95 6.48 12.30
CA VAL A 4 4.08 6.51 11.37
C VAL A 4 4.45 5.11 10.86
N ASN A 5 4.06 4.04 11.56
CA ASN A 5 4.43 2.67 11.20
C ASN A 5 3.89 2.29 9.81
N LEU A 6 2.66 2.68 9.47
CA LEU A 6 2.09 2.45 8.15
C LEU A 6 2.90 3.16 7.05
N ILE A 7 3.34 4.39 7.31
CA ILE A 7 4.16 5.16 6.37
C ILE A 7 5.50 4.46 6.12
N PHE A 8 6.15 3.96 7.17
CA PHE A 8 7.38 3.19 7.04
C PHE A 8 7.17 1.86 6.30
N GLN A 9 6.07 1.16 6.56
CA GLN A 9 5.72 -0.08 5.86
C GLN A 9 5.48 0.16 4.36
N LEU A 10 4.75 1.22 4.00
CA LEU A 10 4.52 1.59 2.60
C LEU A 10 5.83 2.02 1.91
N ALA A 11 6.71 2.75 2.61
CA ALA A 11 8.02 3.13 2.08
C ALA A 11 8.91 1.89 1.84
N ALA A 12 8.96 0.96 2.80
CA ALA A 12 9.69 -0.29 2.66
C ALA A 12 9.15 -1.14 1.50
N LEU A 13 7.82 -1.25 1.37
CA LEU A 13 7.17 -1.93 0.25
C LEU A 13 7.59 -1.30 -1.09
N GLY A 14 7.62 0.03 -1.18
CA GLY A 14 8.03 0.75 -2.38
C GLY A 14 9.49 0.48 -2.79
N ILE A 15 10.41 0.43 -1.81
CA ILE A 15 11.81 0.09 -2.06
C ILE A 15 11.95 -1.33 -2.60
N VAL A 16 11.31 -2.32 -1.94
CA VAL A 16 11.35 -3.72 -2.36
C VAL A 16 10.76 -3.90 -3.77
N MET A 17 9.59 -3.31 -4.02
CA MET A 17 8.93 -3.36 -5.33
C MET A 17 9.79 -2.76 -6.43
N SER A 18 10.47 -1.65 -6.16
CA SER A 18 11.37 -1.01 -7.12
C SER A 18 12.55 -1.89 -7.50
N ILE A 19 13.11 -2.62 -6.52
CA ILE A 19 14.22 -3.56 -6.75
C ILE A 19 13.73 -4.76 -7.57
N LEU A 20 12.60 -5.37 -7.19
CA LEU A 20 12.01 -6.49 -7.91
C LEU A 20 11.64 -6.13 -9.35
N PHE A 21 11.04 -4.95 -9.56
CA PHE A 21 10.70 -4.47 -10.88
C PHE A 21 11.93 -4.32 -11.77
N LYS A 22 13.00 -3.67 -11.26
CA LYS A 22 14.26 -3.54 -12.00
C LYS A 22 14.87 -4.89 -12.34
N TYR A 23 14.86 -5.83 -11.40
CA TYR A 23 15.41 -7.17 -11.60
C TYR A 23 14.63 -7.98 -12.65
N LEU A 24 13.29 -7.94 -12.60
CA LEU A 24 12.43 -8.63 -13.56
C LEU A 24 12.55 -8.03 -14.97
N LYS A 25 12.64 -6.71 -15.06
CA LYS A 25 12.87 -5.98 -16.31
C LYS A 25 14.23 -6.31 -16.92
N GLN A 26 15.26 -6.46 -16.08
CA GLN A 26 16.58 -6.90 -16.52
C GLN A 26 16.61 -8.35 -17.00
N SER A 27 15.66 -9.18 -16.56
CA SER A 27 15.52 -10.58 -16.99
C SER A 27 14.71 -10.74 -18.30
N GLU A 28 14.43 -9.65 -19.02
CA GLU A 28 13.56 -9.59 -20.20
C GLU A 28 12.12 -10.09 -19.94
N ARG A 29 11.67 -10.11 -18.68
CA ARG A 29 10.32 -10.55 -18.27
C ARG A 29 9.43 -9.36 -17.94
N ASP A 30 9.22 -8.49 -18.91
CA ASP A 30 8.48 -7.24 -18.73
C ASP A 30 7.05 -7.46 -18.22
N GLU A 31 6.33 -8.47 -18.71
CA GLU A 31 4.97 -8.79 -18.25
C GLU A 31 4.91 -9.06 -16.75
N ILE A 32 5.85 -9.85 -16.22
CA ILE A 32 5.90 -10.17 -14.79
C ILE A 32 6.31 -8.93 -13.97
N ALA A 33 7.16 -8.07 -14.53
CA ALA A 33 7.54 -6.81 -13.91
C ALA A 33 6.30 -5.91 -13.71
N TYR A 34 5.46 -5.74 -14.74
CA TYR A 34 4.22 -4.96 -14.63
C TYR A 34 3.22 -5.57 -13.66
N LEU A 35 3.06 -6.91 -13.66
CA LEU A 35 2.22 -7.60 -12.69
C LEU A 35 2.71 -7.40 -11.26
N THR A 36 4.01 -7.33 -11.04
CA THR A 36 4.61 -7.07 -9.72
C THR A 36 4.30 -5.66 -9.23
N LEU A 37 4.36 -4.65 -10.11
CA LEU A 37 3.94 -3.29 -9.78
C LEU A 37 2.45 -3.23 -9.41
N LEU A 38 1.59 -3.87 -10.20
CA LEU A 38 0.15 -3.93 -9.93
C LEU A 38 -0.15 -4.62 -8.59
N ALA A 39 0.52 -5.74 -8.31
CA ALA A 39 0.38 -6.45 -7.04
C ALA A 39 0.84 -5.58 -5.85
N GLY A 40 1.97 -4.88 -5.99
CA GLY A 40 2.45 -3.97 -4.94
C GLY A 40 1.49 -2.81 -4.66
N LEU A 41 0.89 -2.25 -5.72
CA LEU A 41 -0.10 -1.19 -5.61
C LEU A 41 -1.40 -1.71 -4.95
N ALA A 42 -1.87 -2.89 -5.32
CA ALA A 42 -3.03 -3.53 -4.69
C ALA A 42 -2.80 -3.77 -3.18
N VAL A 43 -1.63 -4.29 -2.79
CA VAL A 43 -1.28 -4.51 -1.38
C VAL A 43 -1.24 -3.18 -0.60
N ALA A 44 -0.65 -2.13 -1.18
CA ALA A 44 -0.61 -0.81 -0.55
C ALA A 44 -2.02 -0.26 -0.29
N VAL A 45 -2.94 -0.39 -1.25
CA VAL A 45 -4.34 0.02 -1.07
C VAL A 45 -5.01 -0.77 0.05
N LEU A 46 -4.83 -2.09 0.10
CA LEU A 46 -5.40 -2.94 1.15
C LEU A 46 -4.94 -2.53 2.56
N TRP A 47 -3.69 -2.08 2.72
CA TRP A 47 -3.19 -1.58 4.01
C TRP A 47 -3.75 -0.22 4.41
N VAL A 48 -4.11 0.63 3.44
CA VAL A 48 -4.69 1.96 3.71
C VAL A 48 -6.20 1.89 4.00
N LEU A 49 -6.91 0.91 3.44
CA LEU A 49 -8.36 0.71 3.65
C LEU A 49 -8.83 0.75 5.12
N PRO A 50 -8.23 -0.02 6.06
CA PRO A 50 -8.68 0.01 7.46
C PRO A 50 -8.50 1.39 8.10
N VAL A 51 -7.42 2.11 7.77
CA VAL A 51 -7.21 3.48 8.28
C VAL A 51 -8.30 4.42 7.79
N ILE A 52 -8.66 4.34 6.51
CA ILE A 52 -9.79 5.11 5.98
C ILE A 52 -11.09 4.75 6.71
N ALA A 53 -11.36 3.45 6.91
CA ALA A 53 -12.56 2.99 7.60
C ALA A 53 -12.63 3.49 9.06
N ASP A 54 -11.50 3.55 9.76
CA ASP A 54 -11.40 4.06 11.12
C ASP A 54 -11.67 5.57 11.15
N LEU A 55 -11.09 6.34 10.23
CA LEU A 55 -11.39 7.77 10.10
C LEU A 55 -12.88 8.02 9.82
N PHE A 56 -13.50 7.22 8.95
CA PHE A 56 -14.94 7.30 8.70
C PHE A 56 -15.77 6.97 9.96
N ARG A 57 -15.34 6.00 10.77
CA ARG A 57 -15.99 5.68 12.05
C ARG A 57 -15.86 6.82 13.05
N GLU A 58 -14.68 7.44 13.15
CA GLU A 58 -14.45 8.60 14.01
C GLU A 58 -15.34 9.78 13.61
N VAL A 59 -15.40 10.09 12.31
CA VAL A 59 -16.29 11.13 11.77
C VAL A 59 -17.75 10.83 12.16
N LYS A 60 -18.25 9.61 11.90
CA LYS A 60 -19.63 9.24 12.29
C LYS A 60 -19.89 9.38 13.79
N SER A 61 -18.91 8.99 14.62
CA SER A 61 -18.99 9.12 16.07
C SER A 61 -19.06 10.58 16.53
N VAL A 62 -18.27 11.46 15.93
CA VAL A 62 -18.28 12.91 16.25
C VAL A 62 -19.62 13.54 15.87
N PHE A 63 -20.18 13.13 14.72
CA PHE A 63 -21.48 13.62 14.26
C PHE A 63 -22.69 12.88 14.84
N GLN A 64 -22.49 11.94 15.78
CA GLN A 64 -23.55 11.11 16.38
C GLN A 64 -24.46 10.42 15.35
N LEU A 65 -23.94 10.14 14.16
CA LEU A 65 -24.61 9.36 13.13
C LEU A 65 -24.51 7.88 13.52
N TYR A 66 -25.40 7.45 14.43
CA TYR A 66 -25.58 6.05 14.82
C TYR A 66 -26.18 5.23 13.67
#